data_AF-A0A523ZWU0-F1
#
_entry.id   AF-A0A523ZWU0-F1
#
_cell.length_a   1.000
_cell.length_b   1.000
_cell.length_c   1.000
_cell.angle_alpha   90.00
_cell.angle_beta   90.00
_cell.angle_gamma   90.00
#
_symmetry.space_group_name_H-M   'P 1'
#
loop_
_entity.id
_entity.type
_entity.pdbx_description
1 polymer ?
#
loop_
_entity_poly.entity_id
_entity_poly.type
_entity_poly.pdbx_seq_one_letter_code
_entity_poly.pdbx_strand_id
1 'polypeptide(L)'
;MSEMKFDLKPVTKKPSRKYRKGSKYDPILDSFLNGENDLVEVAVSNKDANYLRTQLNKRIESRDLQTKVKVSVVNNVAYLEKM
;
A
#
# COMPACT_ATOMS: atom_id res chain seq x y z
N MET A 1 -20.38 24.18 22.93
CA MET A 1 -20.43 22.97 22.10
C MET A 1 -20.69 23.42 20.67
N SER A 2 -19.75 23.22 19.74
CA SER A 2 -19.92 23.65 18.34
C SER A 2 -20.71 22.58 17.59
N GLU A 3 -21.87 22.93 17.05
CA GLU A 3 -22.70 22.03 16.25
C GLU A 3 -22.00 21.73 14.92
N MET A 4 -21.57 20.48 14.76
CA MET A 4 -20.89 20.01 13.56
C MET A 4 -21.92 19.81 12.43
N LYS A 5 -21.77 20.52 11.32
CA LYS A 5 -22.60 20.33 10.12
C LYS A 5 -21.99 19.25 9.23
N PHE A 6 -22.75 18.20 8.92
CA PHE A 6 -22.38 17.15 7.97
C PHE A 6 -23.55 16.84 7.04
N ASP A 7 -23.24 16.35 5.84
CA ASP A 7 -24.21 15.93 4.83
C ASP A 7 -23.75 14.60 4.23
N LEU A 8 -24.69 13.68 4.00
CA LEU A 8 -24.43 12.32 3.54
C LEU A 8 -25.20 12.09 2.24
N LYS A 9 -24.48 11.92 1.13
CA LYS A 9 -25.07 11.68 -0.19
C LYS A 9 -24.79 10.27 -0.69
N PRO A 10 -25.81 9.56 -1.22
CA PRO A 10 -25.59 8.28 -1.85
C PRO A 10 -24.77 8.46 -3.14
N VAL A 11 -23.75 7.63 -3.29
CA VAL A 11 -22.91 7.57 -4.50
C VAL A 11 -23.07 6.20 -5.15
N THR A 12 -23.34 6.16 -6.45
CA THR A 12 -23.54 4.92 -7.21
C THR A 12 -22.24 4.14 -7.41
N LYS A 13 -21.10 4.84 -7.45
CA LYS A 13 -19.77 4.23 -7.53
C LYS A 13 -18.78 5.07 -6.76
N LYS A 14 -17.94 4.41 -5.96
CA LYS A 14 -16.80 5.07 -5.33
C LYS A 14 -15.82 5.53 -6.43
N PRO A 15 -15.42 6.80 -6.48
CA PRO A 15 -14.42 7.24 -7.45
C PRO A 15 -13.14 6.42 -7.25
N SER A 16 -12.63 5.86 -8.35
CA SER A 16 -11.37 5.12 -8.31
C SER A 16 -10.22 6.12 -8.18
N ARG A 17 -9.27 5.83 -7.28
CA ARG A 17 -8.07 6.64 -7.14
C ARG A 17 -7.21 6.46 -8.40
N LYS A 18 -6.94 7.55 -9.11
CA LYS A 18 -5.99 7.57 -10.23
C LYS A 18 -4.57 7.65 -9.65
N TYR A 19 -3.88 6.52 -9.53
CA TYR A 19 -2.50 6.49 -9.09
C TYR A 19 -1.58 7.01 -10.21
N ARG A 20 -0.72 8.00 -9.90
CA ARG A 20 0.29 8.49 -10.86
C ARG A 20 1.38 7.43 -11.06
N LYS A 21 1.75 7.17 -12.32
CA LYS A 21 2.89 6.31 -12.70
C LYS A 21 4.19 6.92 -12.17
N GLY A 22 5.04 6.11 -11.53
CA GLY A 22 6.37 6.52 -11.04
C GLY A 22 6.41 6.86 -9.55
N SER A 23 6.19 5.88 -8.69
CA SER A 23 6.49 6.04 -7.26
C SER A 23 7.96 5.79 -6.96
N LYS A 24 8.48 6.50 -5.96
CA LYS A 24 9.73 6.10 -5.29
C LYS A 24 9.66 4.71 -4.62
N TYR A 25 8.47 4.17 -4.39
CA TYR A 25 8.25 2.84 -3.79
C TYR A 25 8.07 1.73 -4.81
N ASP A 26 7.92 2.08 -6.08
CA ASP A 26 7.75 1.12 -7.18
C ASP A 26 8.95 0.16 -7.28
N PRO A 27 10.21 0.62 -7.18
CA PRO A 27 11.37 -0.26 -7.23
C PRO A 27 11.38 -1.33 -6.12
N ILE A 28 10.76 -1.07 -4.96
CA ILE A 28 10.71 -2.06 -3.87
C ILE A 28 9.86 -3.27 -4.27
N LEU A 29 8.69 -3.00 -4.88
CA LEU A 29 7.82 -4.08 -5.38
C LEU A 29 8.45 -4.78 -6.58
N ASP A 30 9.10 -4.05 -7.47
CA ASP A 30 9.77 -4.62 -8.64
C ASP A 30 10.91 -5.55 -8.20
N SER A 31 11.75 -5.12 -7.25
CA SER A 31 12.81 -5.97 -6.69
C SER A 31 12.26 -7.19 -5.95
N PHE A 32 11.15 -7.06 -5.23
CA PHE A 32 10.53 -8.19 -4.54
C PHE A 32 9.94 -9.22 -5.51
N LEU A 33 9.24 -8.77 -6.55
CA LEU A 33 8.64 -9.63 -7.57
C LEU A 33 9.69 -10.37 -8.40
N ASN A 34 10.82 -9.72 -8.70
CA ASN A 34 11.93 -10.32 -9.42
C ASN A 34 12.83 -11.20 -8.53
N GLY A 35 12.72 -11.06 -7.21
CA GLY A 35 13.47 -11.88 -6.26
C GLY A 35 12.88 -13.28 -6.13
N GLU A 36 13.66 -14.21 -5.61
CA GLU A 36 13.22 -15.60 -5.40
C GLU A 36 12.42 -15.76 -4.09
N ASN A 37 12.73 -14.95 -3.07
CA ASN A 37 12.13 -15.07 -1.74
C ASN A 37 10.60 -14.82 -1.74
N ASP A 38 9.87 -15.66 -1.01
CA ASP A 38 8.42 -15.53 -0.84
C ASP A 38 8.02 -14.56 0.27
N LEU A 39 8.91 -14.29 1.21
CA LEU A 39 8.70 -13.37 2.32
C LEU A 39 9.95 -12.51 2.54
N VAL A 40 9.80 -11.19 2.54
CA VAL A 40 10.90 -10.25 2.83
C VAL A 40 10.48 -9.17 3.81
N GLU A 41 11.44 -8.75 4.62
CA GLU A 41 11.34 -7.56 5.45
C GLU A 41 11.63 -6.31 4.61
N VAL A 42 10.83 -5.26 4.79
CA VAL A 42 11.01 -3.96 4.14
C VAL A 42 11.19 -2.89 5.22
N ALA A 43 12.42 -2.42 5.35
CA ALA A 43 12.77 -1.27 6.17
C ALA A 43 13.26 -0.12 5.27
N VAL A 44 12.74 1.08 5.49
CA VAL A 44 13.22 2.31 4.84
C VAL A 44 13.61 3.29 5.92
N SER A 45 14.85 3.80 5.87
CA SER A 45 15.36 4.76 6.83
C SER A 45 14.41 5.96 6.97
N ASN A 46 14.13 6.36 8.21
CA ASN A 46 13.21 7.46 8.54
C ASN A 46 11.76 7.29 8.03
N LYS A 47 11.27 6.05 7.89
CA LYS A 47 9.86 5.77 7.59
C LYS A 47 9.28 4.73 8.53
N ASP A 48 8.07 5.02 8.98
CA ASP A 48 7.25 4.12 9.78
C ASP A 48 6.71 2.96 8.94
N ALA A 49 6.58 1.77 9.54
CA ALA A 49 6.11 0.58 8.85
C ALA A 49 4.65 0.71 8.38
N ASN A 50 3.78 1.38 9.14
CA ASN A 50 2.40 1.63 8.70
C ASN A 50 2.34 2.61 7.52
N TYR A 51 3.27 3.56 7.49
CA TYR A 51 3.43 4.43 6.33
C TYR A 51 3.88 3.63 5.10
N LEU A 52 4.88 2.75 5.25
CA LEU A 52 5.33 1.87 4.17
C LEU A 52 4.21 0.95 3.68
N ARG A 53 3.48 0.30 4.59
CA ARG A 53 2.31 -0.52 4.27
C ARG A 53 1.28 0.25 3.45
N THR A 54 0.96 1.47 3.86
CA THR A 54 -0.01 2.31 3.14
C THR A 54 0.48 2.66 1.73
N GLN A 55 1.77 2.99 1.57
CA GLN A 55 2.32 3.32 0.27
C GLN A 55 2.42 2.10 -0.65
N LEU A 56 2.89 0.97 -0.14
CA LEU A 56 3.01 -0.27 -0.89
C LEU A 56 1.65 -0.82 -1.31
N ASN A 57 0.65 -0.82 -0.41
CA ASN A 57 -0.72 -1.23 -0.75
C ASN A 57 -1.31 -0.39 -1.88
N LYS A 58 -1.11 0.94 -1.86
CA LYS A 58 -1.54 1.81 -2.97
C LYS A 58 -0.90 1.41 -4.31
N ARG A 59 0.34 0.91 -4.28
CA ARG A 59 1.05 0.46 -5.49
C ARG A 59 0.59 -0.90 -5.97
N ILE A 60 0.38 -1.84 -5.04
CA ILE A 60 -0.22 -3.14 -5.32
C ILE A 60 -1.62 -2.96 -5.94
N GLU A 61 -2.46 -2.10 -5.37
CA GLU A 61 -3.75 -1.72 -5.94
C GLU A 61 -3.61 -1.10 -7.33
N SER A 62 -2.66 -0.19 -7.53
CA SER A 62 -2.49 0.51 -8.81
C SER A 62 -2.01 -0.38 -9.96
N ARG A 63 -1.43 -1.53 -9.63
CA ARG A 63 -0.85 -2.50 -10.58
C ARG A 63 -1.64 -3.80 -10.63
N ASP A 64 -2.80 -3.86 -9.96
CA ASP A 64 -3.64 -5.06 -9.84
C ASP A 64 -2.88 -6.30 -9.33
N LEU A 65 -1.92 -6.10 -8.42
CA LEU A 65 -1.05 -7.15 -7.87
C LEU A 65 -1.61 -7.78 -6.58
N GLN A 66 -2.84 -7.45 -6.20
CA GLN A 66 -3.46 -7.86 -4.92
C GLN A 66 -3.54 -9.37 -4.74
N THR A 67 -3.55 -10.13 -5.83
CA THR A 67 -3.58 -11.59 -5.85
C THR A 67 -2.21 -12.24 -5.84
N LYS A 68 -1.13 -11.46 -5.98
CA LYS A 68 0.25 -11.95 -6.06
C LYS A 68 1.11 -11.53 -4.89
N VAL A 69 0.82 -10.36 -4.30
CA VAL A 69 1.64 -9.78 -3.23
C VAL A 69 0.75 -9.15 -2.18
N LYS A 70 1.10 -9.41 -0.92
CA LYS A 70 0.46 -8.85 0.27
C LYS A 70 1.48 -8.10 1.12
N VAL A 71 1.03 -7.02 1.77
CA VAL A 71 1.84 -6.28 2.75
C VAL A 71 1.25 -6.47 4.15
N SER A 72 2.07 -6.94 5.08
CA SER A 72 1.73 -7.06 6.50
C SER A 72 2.68 -6.19 7.35
N VAL A 73 2.25 -5.83 8.56
CA VAL A 73 3.08 -5.12 9.53
C VAL A 73 2.99 -5.84 10.86
N VAL A 74 4.14 -6.21 11.42
CA VAL A 74 4.26 -6.87 12.73
C VAL A 74 5.36 -6.17 13.51
N ASN A 75 5.12 -5.83 14.78
CA ASN A 75 6.11 -5.15 15.65
C ASN A 75 6.77 -3.91 15.02
N ASN A 76 5.98 -3.09 14.31
CA ASN A 76 6.45 -1.91 13.57
C ASN A 76 7.47 -2.20 12.46
N VAL A 77 7.44 -3.40 11.90
CA VAL A 77 8.22 -3.82 10.74
C VAL A 77 7.26 -4.21 9.61
N ALA A 78 7.53 -3.75 8.40
CA ALA A 78 6.72 -4.07 7.22
C ALA A 78 7.28 -5.30 6.51
N TYR A 79 6.40 -6.20 6.08
CA TYR A 79 6.75 -7.41 5.34
C TYR A 79 5.99 -7.48 4.03
N LEU A 80 6.65 -7.98 2.99
CA LEU A 80 6.06 -8.34 1.70
C LEU A 80 6.05 -9.85 1.57
N GLU A 81 4.89 -10.40 1.22
CA GLU A 81 4.64 -11.83 1.07
C GLU A 81 4.06 -12.11 -0.32
N LYS A 82 4.57 -13.13 -1.01
CA LYS A 82 3.99 -13.64 -2.26
C LYS A 82 2.79 -14.55 -1.94
N MET A 83 1.77 -14.46 -2.78
CA MET A 83 0.54 -15.27 -2.69
C MET A 83 0.44 -16.28 -3.82
#